data_AF-U7GTP5-F1
#
_entry.id   AF-U7GTP5-F1
#
_cell.length_a   1.000
_cell.length_b   1.000
_cell.length_c   1.000
_cell.angle_alpha   90.00
_cell.angle_beta   90.00
_cell.angle_gamma   90.00
#
_symmetry.space_group_name_H-M   'P 1'
#
loop_
_entity.id
_entity.type
_entity.pdbx_description
1 polymer ?
#
loop_
_entity_poly.entity_id
_entity_poly.type
_entity_poly.pdbx_seq_one_letter_code
_entity_poly.pdbx_strand_id
1 'polypeptide(L)'
;MQPFRLRLEARQWFKELRDQKAFKTDFDAFYFCFIAGVTTKRKEAASPEETAELVAYFPDRYSSRGKLLLGLFLKSELEVLGVSMDERRDVYSTISRLVTPEAPNYLSVEGVREFNKYAHGGYDQLIEWFGDKPRSLETFLRGFKLKIDQHEEF
;
A
#
# COMPACT_ATOMS: atom_id res chain seq x y z
N MET A 1 -13.81 13.43 1.74
CA MET A 1 -13.22 12.20 1.19
C MET A 1 -11.85 12.02 1.83
N GLN A 2 -11.50 10.83 2.33
CA GLN A 2 -10.20 10.65 2.97
C GLN A 2 -9.10 10.43 1.92
N PRO A 3 -7.98 11.17 1.96
CA PRO A 3 -6.88 10.98 1.03
C PRO A 3 -6.03 9.76 1.41
N PHE A 4 -5.30 9.24 0.43
CA PHE A 4 -4.15 8.39 0.72
C PHE A 4 -3.09 9.21 1.47
N ARG A 5 -2.39 8.56 2.39
CA ARG A 5 -1.37 9.22 3.23
C ARG A 5 -0.08 8.42 3.23
N LEU A 6 1.03 9.14 3.13
CA LEU A 6 2.38 8.57 3.14
C LEU A 6 3.17 9.18 4.29
N ARG A 7 3.88 8.36 5.07
CA ARG A 7 4.80 8.84 6.11
C ARG A 7 5.82 9.81 5.51
N LEU A 8 6.08 10.91 6.20
CA LEU A 8 7.08 11.91 5.78
C LEU A 8 8.47 11.29 5.64
N GLU A 9 8.79 10.33 6.50
CA GLU A 9 10.04 9.56 6.46
C GLU A 9 10.14 8.69 5.20
N ALA A 10 9.06 8.00 4.81
CA ALA A 10 9.02 7.25 3.56
C ALA A 10 9.22 8.19 2.36
N ARG A 11 8.56 9.35 2.38
CA ARG A 11 8.74 10.39 1.36
C ARG A 11 10.19 10.86 1.26
N GLN A 12 10.90 10.94 2.38
CA GLN A 12 12.32 11.31 2.42
C GLN A 12 13.23 10.17 1.98
N TRP A 13 12.91 8.92 2.35
CA TRP A 13 13.67 7.73 1.99
C TRP A 13 13.70 7.51 0.46
N PHE A 14 12.57 7.74 -0.21
CA PHE A 14 12.47 7.66 -1.67
C PHE A 14 12.98 8.90 -2.43
N LYS A 15 13.53 9.92 -1.75
CA LYS A 15 13.84 11.23 -2.36
C LYS A 15 14.76 11.13 -3.58
N GLU A 16 15.78 10.27 -3.56
CA GLU A 16 16.75 10.12 -4.65
C GLU A 16 16.17 9.41 -5.88
N LEU A 17 15.02 8.76 -5.75
CA LEU A 17 14.34 8.12 -6.88
C LEU A 17 13.44 9.10 -7.65
N ARG A 18 12.99 10.21 -7.02
CA ARG A 18 12.06 11.17 -7.64
C ARG A 18 12.61 11.89 -8.87
N ASP A 19 13.92 12.02 -8.99
CA ASP A 19 14.55 12.67 -10.15
C ASP A 19 14.61 11.73 -11.37
N GLN A 20 14.16 10.48 -11.24
CA GLN A 20 14.19 9.47 -12.30
C GLN A 20 12.85 9.44 -13.05
N LYS A 21 12.90 9.45 -14.39
CA LYS A 21 11.74 9.61 -15.28
C LYS A 21 10.55 8.68 -15.00
N ALA A 22 10.77 7.51 -14.41
CA ALA A 22 9.73 6.51 -14.16
C ALA A 22 9.08 6.61 -12.75
N PHE A 23 9.70 7.31 -11.80
CA PHE A 23 9.20 7.54 -10.43
C PHE A 23 8.77 9.00 -10.30
N LYS A 24 7.51 9.28 -10.65
CA LYS A 24 7.02 10.63 -10.96
C LYS A 24 6.24 11.26 -9.82
N THR A 25 5.64 10.45 -8.96
CA THR A 25 4.70 10.93 -7.94
C THR A 25 5.01 10.33 -6.58
N ASP A 26 4.61 11.00 -5.51
CA ASP A 26 4.68 10.42 -4.17
C ASP A 26 3.77 9.19 -4.03
N PHE A 27 2.81 9.00 -4.95
CA PHE A 27 2.03 7.76 -5.02
C PHE A 27 2.88 6.54 -5.45
N ASP A 28 4.03 6.75 -6.11
CA ASP A 28 4.96 5.66 -6.42
C ASP A 28 5.63 5.13 -5.16
N ALA A 29 6.05 6.02 -4.26
CA ALA A 29 6.53 5.65 -2.93
C ALA A 29 5.43 4.94 -2.14
N PHE A 30 4.22 5.50 -2.14
CA PHE A 30 3.06 4.88 -1.51
C PHE A 30 2.83 3.46 -2.03
N TYR A 31 2.87 3.26 -3.35
CA TYR A 31 2.66 1.94 -3.97
C TYR A 31 3.68 0.91 -3.48
N PHE A 32 4.98 1.22 -3.47
CA PHE A 32 5.98 0.26 -3.01
C PHE A 32 5.85 -0.06 -1.53
N CYS A 33 5.58 0.95 -0.70
CA CYS A 33 5.30 0.71 0.71
C CYS A 33 4.04 -0.15 0.88
N PHE A 34 2.95 0.18 0.18
CA PHE A 34 1.71 -0.58 0.25
C PHE A 34 1.91 -2.04 -0.15
N ILE A 35 2.60 -2.32 -1.26
CA ILE A 35 2.87 -3.70 -1.71
C ILE A 35 3.71 -4.45 -0.67
N ALA A 36 4.79 -3.87 -0.14
CA ALA A 36 5.55 -4.50 0.93
C ALA A 36 4.68 -4.81 2.15
N GLY A 37 3.80 -3.88 2.54
CA GLY A 37 2.89 -4.02 3.67
C GLY A 37 1.89 -5.16 3.48
N VAL A 38 1.16 -5.20 2.35
CA VAL A 38 0.17 -6.27 2.12
C VAL A 38 0.82 -7.63 1.93
N THR A 39 1.98 -7.71 1.27
CA THR A 39 2.71 -8.97 1.10
C THR A 39 3.19 -9.53 2.44
N THR A 40 3.62 -8.67 3.36
CA THR A 40 4.07 -9.10 4.70
C THR A 40 2.98 -9.03 5.77
N LYS A 41 1.75 -8.68 5.38
CA LYS A 41 0.60 -8.46 6.28
C LYS A 41 0.90 -7.46 7.41
N ARG A 42 1.83 -6.53 7.18
CA ARG A 42 2.30 -5.56 8.18
C ARG A 42 1.52 -4.25 8.08
N LYS A 43 0.95 -3.85 9.21
CA LYS A 43 0.15 -2.63 9.36
C LYS A 43 0.74 -1.78 10.47
N GLU A 44 0.80 -0.47 10.25
CA GLU A 44 1.23 0.48 11.28
C GLU A 44 0.33 1.71 11.27
N ALA A 45 0.00 2.22 12.46
CA ALA A 45 -0.68 3.50 12.59
C ALA A 45 0.34 4.63 12.48
N ALA A 46 -0.05 5.74 11.84
CA ALA A 46 0.75 6.95 11.83
C ALA A 46 -0.16 8.14 12.09
N SER A 47 0.34 9.13 12.82
CA SER A 47 -0.43 10.33 13.10
C SER A 47 -0.53 11.22 11.85
N PRO A 48 -1.55 12.08 11.74
CA PRO A 48 -1.63 13.04 10.65
C PRO A 48 -0.39 13.94 10.54
N GLU A 49 0.23 14.30 11.66
CA GLU A 49 1.44 15.15 11.71
C GLU A 49 2.68 14.47 11.13
N GLU A 50 2.71 13.13 11.13
CA GLU A 50 3.81 12.31 10.60
C GLU A 50 3.61 11.92 9.14
N THR A 51 2.49 12.33 8.52
CA THR A 51 2.10 11.92 7.17
C THR A 51 1.82 13.11 6.27
N ALA A 52 2.09 12.94 4.97
CA ALA A 52 1.65 13.86 3.93
C ALA A 52 0.38 13.33 3.27
N GLU A 53 -0.58 14.24 3.04
CA GLU A 53 -1.73 13.94 2.19
C GLU A 53 -1.31 13.82 0.73
N LEU A 54 -1.78 12.76 0.07
CA LEU A 54 -1.67 12.56 -1.36
C LEU A 54 -3.03 12.87 -2.00
N VAL A 55 -3.42 12.08 -3.00
CA VAL A 55 -4.73 12.16 -3.66
C VAL A 55 -5.73 11.19 -3.02
N ALA A 56 -7.02 11.43 -3.21
CA ALA A 56 -8.11 10.56 -2.74
C ALA A 56 -8.66 9.62 -3.84
N TYR A 57 -7.88 9.42 -4.90
CA TYR A 57 -8.18 8.56 -6.05
C TYR A 57 -6.88 7.86 -6.49
N PHE A 58 -6.97 6.83 -7.32
CA PHE A 58 -5.76 6.20 -7.89
C PHE A 58 -5.24 7.05 -9.07
N PRO A 59 -4.06 7.69 -8.97
CA PRO A 59 -3.59 8.62 -9.99
C PRO A 59 -3.00 7.92 -11.21
N ASP A 60 -2.98 8.60 -12.36
CA ASP A 60 -2.24 8.23 -13.56
C ASP A 60 -2.35 6.72 -13.93
N ARG A 61 -1.20 6.03 -13.95
CA ARG A 61 -1.06 4.60 -14.27
C ARG A 61 -1.75 3.66 -13.29
N TYR A 62 -2.11 4.15 -12.11
CA TYR A 62 -2.82 3.38 -11.10
C TYR A 62 -4.33 3.43 -11.31
N SER A 63 -4.87 4.41 -12.03
CA SER A 63 -6.32 4.54 -12.27
C SER A 63 -6.93 3.28 -12.90
N SER A 64 -6.29 2.69 -13.91
CA SER A 64 -6.73 1.46 -14.57
C SER A 64 -6.44 0.18 -13.78
N ARG A 65 -5.58 0.28 -12.74
CA ARG A 65 -5.13 -0.86 -11.92
C ARG A 65 -5.64 -0.81 -10.47
N GLY A 66 -6.41 0.22 -10.10
CA GLY A 66 -6.88 0.43 -8.73
C GLY A 66 -7.65 -0.77 -8.18
N LYS A 67 -8.49 -1.40 -9.01
CA LYS A 67 -9.23 -2.63 -8.65
C LYS A 67 -8.32 -3.81 -8.33
N LEU A 68 -7.14 -3.90 -8.93
CA LEU A 68 -6.16 -4.94 -8.62
C LEU A 68 -5.53 -4.68 -7.23
N LEU A 69 -5.17 -3.43 -6.93
CA LEU A 69 -4.67 -3.04 -5.60
C LEU A 69 -5.72 -3.30 -4.51
N LEU A 70 -6.99 -3.01 -4.80
CA LEU A 70 -8.12 -3.35 -3.94
C LEU A 70 -8.25 -4.85 -3.71
N GLY A 71 -8.11 -5.67 -4.76
CA GLY A 71 -8.14 -7.12 -4.63
C GLY A 71 -7.04 -7.66 -3.71
N LEU A 72 -5.81 -7.16 -3.85
CA LEU A 72 -4.69 -7.51 -2.97
C LEU A 72 -4.94 -7.09 -1.53
N PHE A 73 -5.43 -5.87 -1.32
CA PHE A 73 -5.81 -5.36 -0.01
C PHE A 73 -6.87 -6.23 0.67
N LEU A 74 -7.97 -6.53 -0.03
CA LEU A 74 -9.07 -7.30 0.53
C LEU A 74 -8.65 -8.74 0.84
N LYS A 75 -7.84 -9.37 -0.01
CA LYS A 75 -7.24 -10.68 0.27
C LYS A 75 -6.45 -10.63 1.58
N SER A 76 -5.54 -9.66 1.71
CA SER A 76 -4.72 -9.50 2.91
C SER A 76 -5.57 -9.25 4.17
N GLU A 77 -6.60 -8.41 4.11
CA GLU A 77 -7.47 -8.14 5.25
C GLU A 77 -8.27 -9.37 5.69
N LEU A 78 -8.82 -10.13 4.74
CA LEU A 78 -9.54 -11.37 5.07
C LEU A 78 -8.62 -12.39 5.76
N GLU A 79 -7.39 -12.52 5.27
CA GLU A 79 -6.39 -13.41 5.89
C GLU A 79 -5.97 -12.93 7.29
N VAL A 80 -5.74 -11.63 7.48
CA VAL A 80 -5.39 -11.06 8.80
C VAL A 80 -6.53 -11.23 9.81
N LEU A 81 -7.77 -11.12 9.37
CA LEU A 81 -8.95 -11.30 10.21
C LEU A 81 -9.32 -12.78 10.46
N GLY A 82 -8.61 -13.71 9.82
CA GLY A 82 -8.88 -15.15 9.92
C GLY A 82 -10.25 -15.54 9.35
N VAL A 83 -10.80 -14.74 8.43
CA VAL A 83 -12.10 -15.02 7.82
C VAL A 83 -11.91 -16.14 6.81
N SER A 84 -12.56 -17.28 7.05
CA SER A 84 -12.56 -18.37 6.08
C SER A 84 -13.33 -17.94 4.84
N MET A 85 -12.76 -18.21 3.66
CA MET A 85 -13.43 -17.96 2.38
C MET A 85 -14.71 -18.79 2.20
N ASP A 86 -14.88 -19.85 3.00
CA ASP A 86 -16.07 -20.70 3.03
C ASP A 86 -17.26 -20.01 3.71
N GLU A 87 -16.99 -19.01 4.57
CA GLU A 87 -17.99 -18.26 5.33
C GLU A 87 -18.48 -17.04 4.55
N ARG A 88 -19.29 -17.28 3.52
CA ARG A 88 -19.77 -16.26 2.58
C ARG A 88 -20.36 -15.00 3.24
N ARG A 89 -21.02 -15.15 4.39
CA ARG A 89 -21.63 -14.03 5.12
C ARG A 89 -20.57 -13.11 5.73
N ASP A 90 -19.55 -13.67 6.37
CA ASP A 90 -18.52 -12.92 7.08
C ASP A 90 -17.53 -12.28 6.10
N VAL A 91 -17.24 -12.97 4.99
CA VAL A 91 -16.54 -12.40 3.84
C VAL A 91 -17.27 -11.17 3.30
N TYR A 92 -18.57 -11.30 3.01
CA TYR A 92 -19.36 -10.17 2.48
C TYR A 92 -19.44 -9.01 3.47
N SER A 93 -19.67 -9.29 4.76
CA SER A 93 -19.71 -8.27 5.80
C SER A 93 -18.39 -7.51 5.89
N THR A 94 -17.26 -8.22 5.84
CA THR A 94 -15.92 -7.61 5.92
C THR A 94 -15.65 -6.74 4.70
N ILE A 95 -15.89 -7.27 3.49
CA ILE A 95 -15.68 -6.52 2.24
C ILE A 95 -16.55 -5.26 2.21
N SER A 96 -17.84 -5.37 2.56
CA SER A 96 -18.78 -4.24 2.50
C SER A 96 -18.43 -3.09 3.47
N ARG A 97 -17.67 -3.37 4.53
CA ARG A 97 -17.15 -2.33 5.42
C ARG A 97 -15.96 -1.59 4.83
N LEU A 98 -15.16 -2.24 4.00
CA LEU A 98 -13.89 -1.71 3.49
C LEU A 98 -14.02 -1.02 2.13
N VAL A 99 -14.99 -1.41 1.30
CA VAL A 99 -15.18 -0.86 -0.06
C VAL A 99 -16.51 -0.14 -0.22
N THR A 100 -16.55 0.81 -1.15
CA THR A 100 -17.76 1.58 -1.49
C THR A 100 -17.68 2.01 -2.96
N PRO A 101 -18.69 1.77 -3.82
CA PRO A 101 -18.62 2.16 -5.22
C PRO A 101 -18.73 3.68 -5.46
N GLU A 102 -19.13 4.46 -4.45
CA GLU A 102 -19.36 5.90 -4.52
C GLU A 102 -18.07 6.73 -4.43
N ALA A 103 -16.98 6.15 -3.91
CA ALA A 103 -15.70 6.82 -3.79
C ALA A 103 -14.83 6.59 -5.05
N PRO A 104 -14.07 7.59 -5.54
CA PRO A 104 -13.15 7.45 -6.67
C PRO A 104 -12.04 6.41 -6.48
N ASN A 105 -11.66 6.11 -5.23
CA ASN A 105 -10.71 5.06 -4.88
C ASN A 105 -11.40 3.73 -4.50
N TYR A 106 -12.73 3.67 -4.59
CA TYR A 106 -13.58 2.55 -4.21
C TYR A 106 -13.46 2.07 -2.75
N LEU A 107 -12.87 2.87 -1.86
CA LEU A 107 -12.68 2.55 -0.46
C LEU A 107 -13.66 3.33 0.41
N SER A 108 -14.19 2.68 1.44
CA SER A 108 -14.89 3.38 2.53
C SER A 108 -13.90 4.20 3.36
N VAL A 109 -14.40 4.98 4.33
CA VAL A 109 -13.53 5.69 5.28
C VAL A 109 -12.67 4.71 6.10
N GLU A 110 -13.23 3.57 6.49
CA GLU A 110 -12.50 2.50 7.16
C GLU A 110 -11.47 1.87 6.20
N GLY A 111 -11.87 1.59 4.96
CA GLY A 111 -11.00 1.06 3.93
C GLY A 111 -9.77 1.92 3.68
N VAL A 112 -9.92 3.25 3.52
CA VAL A 112 -8.78 4.17 3.34
C VAL A 112 -7.84 4.14 4.54
N ARG A 113 -8.38 4.06 5.76
CA ARG A 113 -7.58 3.98 7.00
C ARG A 113 -6.73 2.72 7.02
N GLU A 114 -7.34 1.56 6.76
CA GLU A 114 -6.62 0.28 6.77
C GLU A 114 -5.63 0.17 5.59
N PHE A 115 -5.98 0.70 4.42
CA PHE A 115 -5.11 0.77 3.25
C PHE A 115 -3.85 1.62 3.52
N ASN A 116 -4.02 2.77 4.19
CA ASN A 116 -2.88 3.61 4.60
C ASN A 116 -2.01 2.89 5.65
N LYS A 117 -2.59 2.13 6.59
CA LYS A 117 -1.81 1.38 7.58
C LYS A 117 -0.86 0.36 6.95
N TYR A 118 -1.27 -0.31 5.86
CA TYR A 118 -0.37 -1.18 5.11
C TYR A 118 0.78 -0.40 4.47
N ALA A 119 0.51 0.78 3.89
CA ALA A 119 1.58 1.61 3.37
C ALA A 119 2.54 2.10 4.48
N HIS A 120 2.05 2.37 5.69
CA HIS A 120 2.93 2.73 6.80
C HIS A 120 3.77 1.55 7.28
N GLY A 121 3.16 0.39 7.51
CA GLY A 121 3.88 -0.80 7.96
C GLY A 121 4.85 -1.33 6.90
N GLY A 122 4.47 -1.23 5.63
CA GLY A 122 5.37 -1.61 4.54
C GLY A 122 6.56 -0.67 4.34
N TYR A 123 6.49 0.58 4.82
CA TYR A 123 7.70 1.41 4.90
C TYR A 123 8.70 0.84 5.90
N ASP A 124 8.26 0.43 7.09
CA ASP A 124 9.14 -0.21 8.07
C ASP A 124 9.75 -1.49 7.48
N GLN A 125 8.93 -2.27 6.76
CA GLN A 125 9.41 -3.46 6.07
C GLN A 125 10.48 -3.17 5.01
N LEU A 126 10.32 -2.09 4.25
CA LEU A 126 11.31 -1.66 3.26
C LEU A 126 12.64 -1.28 3.93
N ILE A 127 12.60 -0.60 5.07
CA ILE A 127 13.83 -0.27 5.81
C ILE A 127 14.53 -1.55 6.25
N GLU A 128 13.80 -2.54 6.76
CA GLU A 128 14.39 -3.83 7.15
C GLU A 128 14.98 -4.60 5.96
N TRP A 129 14.35 -4.54 4.78
CA TRP A 129 14.82 -5.24 3.60
C TRP A 129 16.08 -4.66 2.97
N PHE A 130 16.24 -3.33 3.00
CA PHE A 130 17.28 -2.63 2.25
C PHE A 130 18.31 -1.91 3.13
N GLY A 131 17.96 -1.59 4.39
CA GLY A 131 18.78 -0.81 5.30
C GLY A 131 18.93 0.66 4.86
N ASP A 132 19.72 0.87 3.81
CA ASP A 132 19.97 2.18 3.22
C ASP A 132 18.89 2.62 2.23
N LYS A 133 18.75 3.94 2.07
CA LYS A 133 17.86 4.53 1.07
C LYS A 133 18.29 4.17 -0.36
N PRO A 134 17.32 3.93 -1.28
CA PRO A 134 17.63 3.58 -2.65
C PRO A 134 18.14 4.78 -3.44
N ARG A 135 19.25 4.59 -4.16
CA ARG A 135 19.87 5.63 -5.01
C ARG A 135 19.61 5.44 -6.50
N SER A 136 19.19 4.24 -6.90
CA SER A 136 18.90 3.85 -8.27
C SER A 136 17.57 3.12 -8.34
N LEU A 137 16.66 3.56 -9.22
CA LEU A 137 15.37 2.90 -9.38
C LEU A 137 15.56 1.49 -9.93
N GLU A 138 16.51 1.28 -10.84
CA GLU A 138 16.76 -0.04 -11.41
C GLU A 138 17.19 -1.05 -10.33
N THR A 139 18.17 -0.67 -9.50
CA THR A 139 18.66 -1.53 -8.42
C THR A 139 17.57 -1.78 -7.38
N PHE A 140 16.80 -0.74 -7.03
CA PHE A 140 15.67 -0.86 -6.13
C PHE A 140 14.61 -1.83 -6.67
N LEU A 141 14.18 -1.69 -7.93
CA LEU A 141 13.15 -2.55 -8.53
C LEU A 141 13.57 -4.03 -8.57
N ARG A 142 14.84 -4.31 -8.93
CA ARG A 142 15.37 -5.68 -8.93
C ARG A 142 15.35 -6.28 -7.52
N GLY A 143 15.86 -5.54 -6.53
CA GLY A 143 15.86 -5.98 -5.14
C GLY A 143 14.45 -6.13 -4.57
N PHE A 144 13.54 -5.21 -4.91
CA PHE A 144 12.16 -5.24 -4.45
C PHE A 144 11.43 -6.47 -4.98
N LYS A 145 11.57 -6.78 -6.27
CA LYS A 145 11.00 -8.00 -6.84
C LYS A 145 11.52 -9.26 -6.15
N LEU A 146 12.83 -9.36 -5.91
CA LEU A 146 13.41 -10.51 -5.19
C LEU A 146 12.84 -10.66 -3.79
N LYS A 147 12.62 -9.57 -3.07
CA LYS A 147 12.01 -9.61 -1.73
C LYS A 147 10.55 -10.06 -1.78
N ILE A 148 9.76 -9.55 -2.72
CA ILE A 148 8.38 -9.99 -2.90
C ILE A 148 8.30 -11.48 -3.21
N ASP A 149 9.15 -11.99 -4.10
CA ASP A 149 9.15 -13.41 -4.49
C ASP A 149 9.54 -14.35 -3.34
N GLN A 150 10.27 -13.87 -2.34
CA GLN A 150 10.61 -14.63 -1.14
C GLN A 150 9.46 -14.73 -0.14
N HIS A 151 8.45 -13.87 -0.26
CA HIS A 151 7.32 -13.77 0.65
C HIS A 151 5.98 -14.21 0.03
N GLU A 152 5.94 -14.49 -1.27
CA GLU A 152 4.84 -15.26 -1.87
C GLU A 152 5.07 -16.75 -1.57
N GLU A 153 4.56 -17.23 -0.44
CA GLU A 153 4.30 -18.66 -0.29
C GLU A 153 3.13 -19.03 -1.21
N PHE A 154 3.35 -20.02 -2.08
CA PHE A 154 2.40 -20.52 -3.08
C PHE A 154 1.09 -21.04 -2.48
#